data_AF-A0A920NBK7-F1
#
_entry.id   AF-A0A920NBK7-F1
#
_cell.length_a   1.000
_cell.length_b   1.000
_cell.length_c   1.000
_cell.angle_alpha   90.00
_cell.angle_beta   90.00
_cell.angle_gamma   90.00
#
_symmetry.space_group_name_H-M   'P 1'
#
loop_
_entity.id
_entity.type
_entity.pdbx_description
1 polymer ?
#
loop_
_entity_poly.entity_id
_entity_poly.type
_entity_poly.pdbx_seq_one_letter_code
_entity_poly.pdbx_strand_id
1 'polypeptide(L)'
;MVTSVLTASGYKPGLITSPHLHSVTERIRHGLEPITKPEFVSLVRALWPAVETVSQSGGFGGVTWFEFMIAASFYDFASNDLDFMVVETGLGGRLDATNVIHPEVSAITSISLDHTKILGDTVEKIAAEKGGIIKQGVPVVVSPQQEEVHDVLRSIARKNSSEYVNVSKRYSVKSTDTELTGQTIEVCSNNYVRNFKLPLIGSHQVENTAVA
;
A
#
# COMPACT_ATOMS: atom_id res chain seq x y z
N MET A 1 -0.48 -8.68 -3.12
CA MET A 1 -0.40 -9.13 -4.54
C MET A 1 0.89 -8.64 -5.18
N VAL A 2 1.16 -7.34 -5.22
CA VAL A 2 2.40 -6.73 -5.77
C VAL A 2 3.68 -7.44 -5.30
N THR A 3 3.85 -7.65 -3.99
CA THR A 3 5.02 -8.37 -3.44
C THR A 3 5.17 -9.77 -4.02
N SER A 4 4.08 -10.50 -4.23
CA SER A 4 4.13 -11.85 -4.82
C SER A 4 4.61 -11.81 -6.27
N VAL A 5 4.14 -10.83 -7.05
CA VAL A 5 4.55 -10.62 -8.45
C VAL A 5 6.03 -10.23 -8.54
N LEU A 6 6.48 -9.31 -7.68
CA LEU A 6 7.90 -8.91 -7.60
C LEU A 6 8.81 -10.08 -7.23
N THR A 7 8.45 -10.85 -6.20
CA THR A 7 9.19 -12.05 -5.79
C THR A 7 9.25 -13.08 -6.91
N ALA A 8 8.10 -13.37 -7.55
CA ALA A 8 8.04 -14.31 -8.68
C ALA A 8 8.85 -13.83 -9.90
N SER A 9 9.08 -12.52 -10.02
CA SER A 9 9.90 -11.90 -11.07
C SER A 9 11.40 -11.88 -10.74
N GLY A 10 11.81 -12.43 -9.59
CA GLY A 10 13.21 -12.55 -9.19
C GLY A 10 13.75 -11.36 -8.40
N TYR A 11 12.91 -10.39 -8.03
CA TYR A 11 13.30 -9.28 -7.16
C TYR A 11 13.20 -9.66 -5.67
N LYS A 12 13.85 -8.85 -4.83
CA LYS A 12 13.81 -8.92 -3.37
C LYS A 12 12.96 -7.78 -2.79
N PRO A 13 11.62 -7.89 -2.76
CA PRO A 13 10.78 -6.82 -2.21
C PRO A 13 10.71 -6.88 -0.69
N GLY A 14 10.79 -5.74 -0.01
CA GLY A 14 10.29 -5.57 1.36
C GLY A 14 8.79 -5.28 1.35
N LEU A 15 8.06 -5.74 2.35
CA LEU A 15 6.63 -5.47 2.51
C LEU A 15 6.31 -4.92 3.90
N ILE A 16 5.64 -3.77 3.93
CA ILE A 16 5.07 -3.15 5.13
C ILE A 16 3.55 -3.22 5.03
N THR A 17 2.91 -3.90 5.99
CA THR A 17 1.44 -4.04 6.03
C THR A 17 0.86 -3.80 7.41
N SER A 18 -0.43 -3.44 7.48
CA SER A 18 -1.17 -3.31 8.73
C SER A 18 -2.67 -3.57 8.57
N PRO A 19 -3.36 -4.05 9.61
CA PRO A 19 -2.82 -4.54 10.87
C PRO A 19 -2.08 -5.89 10.71
N HIS A 20 -1.51 -6.39 11.81
CA HIS A 20 -1.12 -7.81 11.88
C HIS A 20 -2.32 -8.65 12.32
N LEU A 21 -2.33 -9.93 11.97
CA LEU A 21 -3.37 -10.86 12.40
C LEU A 21 -2.96 -11.66 13.64
N HIS A 22 -1.73 -12.20 13.66
CA HIS A 22 -1.27 -13.06 14.77
C HIS A 22 -0.01 -12.54 15.46
N SER A 23 0.99 -12.11 14.70
CA SER A 23 2.27 -11.62 15.21
C SER A 23 2.60 -10.24 14.70
N VAL A 24 3.16 -9.37 15.56
CA VAL A 24 3.65 -8.04 15.16
C VAL A 24 4.67 -8.09 14.03
N THR A 25 5.44 -9.18 13.94
CA THR A 25 6.42 -9.37 12.89
C THR A 25 5.81 -9.46 11.49
N GLU A 26 4.51 -9.80 11.36
CA GLU A 26 3.82 -9.84 10.06
C GLU A 26 3.77 -8.47 9.37
N ARG A 27 4.00 -7.38 10.10
CA ARG A 27 4.01 -6.01 9.58
C ARG A 27 5.27 -5.66 8.82
N ILE A 28 6.35 -6.45 8.96
CA ILE A 28 7.64 -6.25 8.29
C ILE A 28 8.05 -7.58 7.66
N ARG A 29 8.14 -7.64 6.34
CA ARG A 29 8.48 -8.87 5.63
C ARG A 29 9.58 -8.66 4.61
N HIS A 30 10.42 -9.68 4.44
CA HIS A 30 11.32 -9.83 3.29
C HIS A 30 10.69 -10.83 2.32
N GLY A 31 10.29 -10.35 1.15
CA GLY A 31 9.40 -11.09 0.27
C GLY A 31 8.07 -11.33 0.94
N LEU A 32 7.69 -12.60 1.06
CA LEU A 32 6.44 -13.02 1.70
C LEU A 32 6.63 -13.44 3.17
N GLU A 33 7.88 -13.53 3.64
CA GLU A 33 8.22 -14.05 4.96
C GLU A 33 8.36 -12.92 5.98
N PRO A 34 7.61 -12.96 7.10
CA PRO A 34 7.81 -12.04 8.22
C PRO A 34 9.23 -12.11 8.78
N ILE A 35 9.73 -10.97 9.26
CA ILE A 35 10.96 -10.99 10.06
C ILE A 35 10.78 -11.86 11.31
N THR A 36 11.88 -12.36 11.84
CA THR A 36 11.91 -13.16 13.06
C THR A 36 11.72 -12.28 14.30
N LYS A 37 11.31 -12.88 15.41
CA LYS A 37 11.22 -12.17 16.71
C LYS A 37 12.56 -11.58 17.16
N PRO A 38 13.72 -12.27 17.04
CA PRO A 38 15.02 -11.69 17.36
C PRO A 38 15.39 -10.49 16.49
N GLU A 39 15.07 -10.51 15.19
CA GLU A 39 15.25 -9.34 14.31
C GLU A 39 14.40 -8.17 14.79
N PHE A 40 13.11 -8.39 15.07
CA PHE A 40 12.24 -7.34 15.61
C PHE A 40 12.75 -6.77 16.94
N VAL A 41 13.21 -7.60 17.87
CA VAL A 41 13.83 -7.13 19.13
C VAL A 41 15.07 -6.29 18.86
N SER A 42 15.86 -6.65 17.84
CA SER A 42 17.05 -5.90 17.45
C SER A 42 16.68 -4.52 16.88
N LEU A 43 15.62 -4.44 16.06
CA LEU A 43 15.07 -3.17 15.56
C LEU A 43 14.61 -2.27 16.71
N VAL A 44 13.86 -2.82 17.67
CA VAL A 44 13.42 -2.07 18.86
C VAL A 44 14.63 -1.50 19.60
N ARG A 45 15.64 -2.32 19.89
CA ARG A 45 16.85 -1.87 20.60
C ARG A 45 17.63 -0.81 19.84
N ALA A 46 17.74 -0.95 18.52
CA ALA A 46 18.45 -0.01 17.67
C ALA A 46 17.76 1.37 17.64
N LEU A 47 16.43 1.39 17.62
CA LEU A 47 15.66 2.62 17.44
C LEU A 47 15.23 3.28 18.74
N TRP A 48 15.21 2.56 19.86
CA TRP A 48 14.75 3.08 21.15
C TRP A 48 15.44 4.39 21.57
N PRO A 49 16.78 4.55 21.43
CA PRO A 49 17.44 5.81 21.78
C PRO A 49 16.93 7.01 20.98
N ALA A 50 16.61 6.81 19.69
CA ALA A 50 16.05 7.85 18.84
C ALA A 50 14.60 8.19 19.24
N VAL A 51 13.81 7.17 19.57
CA VAL A 51 12.44 7.35 20.09
C VAL A 51 12.42 8.17 21.39
N GLU A 52 13.33 7.88 22.32
CA GLU A 52 13.47 8.65 23.57
C GLU A 52 13.89 10.09 23.29
N THR A 53 14.85 10.29 22.38
CA THR A 53 15.32 11.63 21.99
C THR A 53 14.18 12.47 21.40
N VAL A 54 13.39 11.91 20.47
CA VAL A 54 12.22 12.60 19.88
C VAL A 54 11.18 12.91 20.96
N SER A 55 10.92 11.99 21.87
CA SER A 55 9.92 12.18 22.94
C SER A 55 10.31 13.28 23.93
N GLN A 56 11.61 13.42 24.22
CA GLN A 56 12.13 14.41 25.18
C GLN A 56 12.36 15.78 24.55
N SER A 57 12.85 15.82 23.30
CA SER A 57 13.39 17.05 22.68
C SER A 57 12.64 17.47 21.41
N GLY A 58 11.78 16.63 20.86
CA GLY A 58 11.13 16.87 19.57
C GLY A 58 10.01 17.91 19.63
N GLY A 59 9.42 18.17 20.80
CA GLY A 59 8.33 19.16 20.95
C GLY A 59 6.97 18.73 20.37
N PHE A 60 6.86 17.52 19.81
CA PHE A 60 5.64 17.00 19.17
C PHE A 60 4.97 15.86 19.96
N GLY A 61 5.43 15.60 21.19
CA GLY A 61 4.98 14.46 22.00
C GLY A 61 5.81 13.19 21.73
N GLY A 62 5.35 12.08 22.27
CA GLY A 62 6.01 10.78 22.09
C GLY A 62 5.71 10.18 20.71
N VAL A 63 6.67 9.40 20.19
CA VAL A 63 6.50 8.63 18.95
C VAL A 63 5.34 7.64 19.13
N THR A 64 4.36 7.69 18.24
CA THR A 64 3.22 6.77 18.27
C THR A 64 3.65 5.35 17.89
N TRP A 65 2.85 4.37 18.28
CA TRP A 65 3.08 2.96 17.89
C TRP A 65 3.21 2.79 16.37
N PHE A 66 2.36 3.47 15.60
CA PHE A 66 2.38 3.34 14.15
C PHE A 66 3.64 3.98 13.55
N GLU A 67 4.02 5.19 14.00
CA GLU A 67 5.27 5.85 13.57
C GLU A 67 6.50 5.00 13.91
N PHE A 68 6.55 4.40 15.10
CA PHE A 68 7.63 3.48 15.47
C PHE A 68 7.69 2.29 14.51
N MET A 69 6.56 1.66 14.18
CA MET A 69 6.53 0.51 13.27
C MET A 69 7.00 0.89 11.86
N ILE A 70 6.62 2.06 11.35
CA ILE A 70 7.09 2.53 10.04
C ILE A 70 8.60 2.82 10.06
N ALA A 71 9.09 3.48 11.11
CA ALA A 71 10.51 3.73 11.28
C ALA A 71 11.32 2.42 11.38
N ALA A 72 10.81 1.43 12.11
CA ALA A 72 11.40 0.10 12.22
C ALA A 72 11.50 -0.61 10.87
N SER A 73 10.43 -0.58 10.08
CA SER A 73 10.44 -1.16 8.74
C SER A 73 11.44 -0.48 7.81
N PHE A 74 11.50 0.86 7.79
CA PHE A 74 12.46 1.57 6.95
C PHE A 74 13.91 1.35 7.40
N TYR A 75 14.15 1.28 8.71
CA TYR A 75 15.49 0.97 9.24
C TYR A 75 15.93 -0.44 8.87
N ASP A 76 15.03 -1.43 8.98
CA ASP A 76 15.27 -2.80 8.56
C ASP A 76 15.58 -2.85 7.06
N PHE A 77 14.74 -2.23 6.22
CA PHE A 77 14.91 -2.28 4.77
C PHE A 77 16.16 -1.55 4.28
N ALA A 78 16.55 -0.45 4.94
CA ALA A 78 17.81 0.24 4.65
C ALA A 78 19.05 -0.60 5.01
N SER A 79 18.90 -1.55 5.94
CA SER A 79 19.97 -2.45 6.40
C SER A 79 20.06 -3.74 5.58
N ASN A 80 19.11 -3.97 4.66
CA ASN A 80 19.00 -5.17 3.84
C ASN A 80 19.10 -4.83 2.34
N ASP A 81 19.65 -5.73 1.55
CA ASP A 81 19.81 -5.58 0.09
C ASP A 81 18.49 -5.89 -0.63
N LEU A 82 17.50 -5.00 -0.47
CA LEU A 82 16.16 -5.07 -1.08
C LEU A 82 16.06 -4.21 -2.34
N ASP A 83 15.40 -4.74 -3.37
CA ASP A 83 15.22 -4.04 -4.65
C ASP A 83 14.04 -3.06 -4.62
N PHE A 84 12.97 -3.41 -3.88
CA PHE A 84 11.72 -2.65 -3.81
C PHE A 84 11.15 -2.63 -2.41
N MET A 85 10.36 -1.61 -2.09
CA MET A 85 9.54 -1.55 -0.89
C MET A 85 8.08 -1.40 -1.27
N VAL A 86 7.24 -2.36 -0.88
CA VAL A 86 5.79 -2.28 -1.00
C VAL A 86 5.23 -1.79 0.34
N VAL A 87 4.66 -0.59 0.34
CA VAL A 87 4.27 0.12 1.56
C VAL A 87 2.76 0.34 1.58
N GLU A 88 2.07 -0.28 2.52
CA GLU A 88 0.65 -0.03 2.79
C GLU A 88 0.47 1.16 3.73
N THR A 89 -0.34 2.14 3.33
CA THR A 89 -0.74 3.26 4.20
C THR A 89 -1.56 2.75 5.39
N GLY A 90 -1.31 3.27 6.59
CA GLY A 90 -2.10 2.89 7.77
C GLY A 90 -3.51 3.48 7.77
N LEU A 91 -3.63 4.79 7.62
CA LEU A 91 -4.90 5.49 7.57
C LEU A 91 -4.84 6.74 6.68
N GLY A 92 -5.78 6.84 5.75
CA GLY A 92 -5.82 7.96 4.81
C GLY A 92 -4.65 7.89 3.82
N GLY A 93 -3.70 8.80 3.94
CA GLY A 93 -2.52 8.87 3.08
C GLY A 93 -1.71 10.14 3.31
N ARG A 94 -2.35 11.32 3.20
CA ARG A 94 -1.69 12.63 3.30
C ARG A 94 -0.86 12.83 4.56
N LEU A 95 -1.42 12.47 5.71
CA LEU A 95 -0.80 12.61 7.04
C LEU A 95 -0.38 11.26 7.64
N ASP A 96 -0.35 10.21 6.82
CA ASP A 96 0.05 8.88 7.29
C ASP A 96 1.58 8.84 7.49
N ALA A 97 2.03 8.08 8.51
CA ALA A 97 3.46 7.96 8.82
C ALA A 97 4.28 7.39 7.65
N THR A 98 3.63 6.62 6.76
CA THR A 98 4.28 6.10 5.54
C THR A 98 4.58 7.18 4.50
N ASN A 99 3.90 8.34 4.54
CA ASN A 99 3.94 9.34 3.47
C ASN A 99 5.19 10.23 3.44
N VAL A 100 6.25 9.80 4.14
CA VAL A 100 7.59 10.42 4.13
C VAL A 100 8.45 9.98 2.94
N ILE A 101 7.95 9.04 2.11
CA ILE A 101 8.66 8.48 0.96
C ILE A 101 8.28 9.16 -0.37
N HIS A 102 9.13 8.98 -1.39
CA HIS A 102 8.85 9.32 -2.78
C HIS A 102 8.88 8.03 -3.62
N PRO A 103 7.72 7.39 -3.89
CA PRO A 103 7.68 6.08 -4.52
C PRO A 103 7.84 6.16 -6.03
N GLU A 104 8.17 5.03 -6.67
CA GLU A 104 8.15 4.88 -8.13
C GLU A 104 6.73 4.83 -8.70
N VAL A 105 5.77 4.37 -7.90
CA VAL A 105 4.35 4.30 -8.25
C VAL A 105 3.49 4.41 -6.99
N SER A 106 2.37 5.11 -7.09
CA SER A 106 1.33 5.12 -6.05
C SER A 106 0.13 4.28 -6.48
N ALA A 107 -0.53 3.61 -5.54
CA ALA A 107 -1.74 2.86 -5.81
C ALA A 107 -2.87 3.30 -4.88
N ILE A 108 -4.06 3.52 -5.44
CA ILE A 108 -5.28 3.86 -4.69
C ILE A 108 -6.34 2.81 -5.02
N THR A 109 -6.61 1.94 -4.06
CA THR A 109 -7.70 0.94 -4.12
C THR A 109 -9.05 1.59 -3.81
N SER A 110 -10.11 0.79 -3.77
CA SER A 110 -11.49 1.27 -3.63
C SER A 110 -11.65 2.23 -2.45
N ILE A 111 -12.32 3.36 -2.70
CA ILE A 111 -12.63 4.36 -1.69
C ILE A 111 -14.11 4.27 -1.37
N SER A 112 -14.41 4.13 -0.08
CA SER A 112 -15.76 4.11 0.46
C SER A 112 -15.83 5.01 1.70
N LEU A 113 -17.03 5.21 2.23
CA LEU A 113 -17.24 5.91 3.50
C LEU A 113 -16.76 5.03 4.65
N ASP A 114 -15.47 5.18 4.98
CA ASP A 114 -14.82 4.52 6.11
C ASP A 114 -14.00 5.54 6.91
N HIS A 115 -13.85 5.30 8.21
CA HIS A 115 -13.14 6.17 9.14
C HIS A 115 -13.58 7.65 9.06
N THR A 116 -14.89 7.89 8.87
CA THR A 116 -15.43 9.23 8.56
C THR A 116 -15.17 10.29 9.63
N LYS A 117 -14.98 9.86 10.88
CA LYS A 117 -14.57 10.74 12.00
C LYS A 117 -13.19 11.36 11.83
N ILE A 118 -12.31 10.73 11.04
CA ILE A 118 -10.92 11.12 10.84
C ILE A 118 -10.71 11.65 9.42
N LEU A 119 -11.21 10.92 8.42
CA LEU A 119 -10.96 11.22 7.01
C LEU A 119 -12.01 12.14 6.36
N GLY A 120 -13.10 12.41 7.06
CA GLY A 120 -14.21 13.23 6.58
C GLY A 120 -15.48 12.44 6.30
N ASP A 121 -16.59 13.16 6.21
CA ASP A 121 -17.94 12.65 6.09
C ASP A 121 -18.41 12.46 4.64
N THR A 122 -17.55 12.70 3.65
CA THR A 122 -17.86 12.50 2.23
C THR A 122 -16.74 11.77 1.51
N VAL A 123 -17.06 11.09 0.40
CA VAL A 123 -16.09 10.32 -0.40
C VAL A 123 -15.01 11.21 -1.01
N GLU A 124 -15.32 12.47 -1.30
CA GLU A 124 -14.38 13.47 -1.83
C GLU A 124 -13.35 13.87 -0.78
N LYS A 125 -13.76 14.04 0.48
CA LYS A 125 -12.84 14.33 1.59
C LYS A 125 -11.89 13.15 1.83
N ILE A 126 -12.44 11.94 1.83
CA ILE A 126 -11.63 10.72 1.98
C ILE A 126 -10.67 10.56 0.78
N ALA A 127 -11.13 10.85 -0.44
CA ALA A 127 -10.31 10.84 -1.63
C ALA A 127 -9.19 11.90 -1.58
N ALA A 128 -9.44 13.07 -1.00
CA ALA A 128 -8.40 14.08 -0.81
C ALA A 128 -7.32 13.62 0.19
N GLU A 129 -7.72 12.95 1.28
CA GLU A 129 -6.78 12.37 2.24
C GLU A 129 -5.95 11.25 1.61
N LYS A 130 -6.59 10.29 0.94
CA LYS A 130 -5.90 9.17 0.26
C LYS A 130 -5.04 9.65 -0.90
N GLY A 131 -5.51 10.63 -1.67
CA GLY A 131 -4.78 11.27 -2.77
C GLY A 131 -3.50 11.99 -2.34
N GLY A 132 -3.29 12.22 -1.03
CA GLY A 132 -2.06 12.82 -0.51
C GLY A 132 -0.79 11.98 -0.70
N ILE A 133 -0.91 10.71 -1.12
CA ILE A 133 0.24 9.88 -1.51
C ILE A 133 0.70 10.13 -2.95
N ILE A 134 -0.11 10.81 -3.78
CA ILE A 134 0.25 11.13 -5.18
C ILE A 134 1.36 12.17 -5.17
N LYS A 135 2.56 11.80 -5.66
CA LYS A 135 3.74 12.66 -5.67
C LYS A 135 4.02 13.26 -7.05
N GLN A 136 4.78 14.35 -7.05
CA GLN A 136 5.16 15.08 -8.27
C GLN A 136 5.87 14.15 -9.27
N GLY A 137 5.35 14.04 -10.49
CA GLY A 137 5.95 13.25 -11.57
C GLY A 137 5.82 11.72 -11.42
N VAL A 138 5.23 11.23 -10.32
CA VAL A 138 5.09 9.79 -10.03
C VAL A 138 3.74 9.30 -10.52
N PRO A 139 3.65 8.21 -11.32
CA PRO A 139 2.36 7.67 -11.76
C PRO A 139 1.50 7.16 -10.60
N VAL A 140 0.19 7.32 -10.73
CA VAL A 140 -0.80 6.75 -9.81
C VAL A 140 -1.73 5.77 -10.51
N VAL A 141 -1.83 4.57 -9.96
CA VAL A 141 -2.77 3.52 -10.39
C VAL A 141 -4.00 3.56 -9.50
N VAL A 142 -5.18 3.66 -10.08
CA VAL A 142 -6.45 3.80 -9.35
C VAL A 142 -7.42 2.72 -9.76
N SER A 143 -8.00 2.03 -8.78
CA SER A 143 -9.08 1.05 -8.96
C SER A 143 -10.33 1.70 -9.60
N PRO A 144 -11.35 0.92 -10.00
CA PRO A 144 -12.67 1.49 -10.29
C PRO A 144 -13.18 2.30 -9.09
N GLN A 145 -13.79 3.47 -9.34
CA GLN A 145 -14.34 4.38 -8.33
C GLN A 145 -15.59 5.09 -8.87
N GLN A 146 -16.28 5.81 -7.99
CA GLN A 146 -17.29 6.82 -8.37
C GLN A 146 -16.62 8.01 -9.08
N GLU A 147 -17.34 8.72 -9.96
CA GLU A 147 -16.72 9.79 -10.76
C GLU A 147 -16.28 10.97 -9.88
N GLU A 148 -16.98 11.25 -8.79
CA GLU A 148 -16.63 12.30 -7.82
C GLU A 148 -15.25 12.02 -7.18
N VAL A 149 -14.96 10.76 -6.88
CA VAL A 149 -13.63 10.33 -6.40
C VAL A 149 -12.60 10.44 -7.51
N HIS A 150 -12.93 10.01 -8.73
CA HIS A 150 -12.04 10.17 -9.88
C HIS A 150 -11.68 11.62 -10.16
N ASP A 151 -12.62 12.55 -10.03
CA ASP A 151 -12.39 13.98 -10.26
C ASP A 151 -11.41 14.57 -9.23
N VAL A 152 -11.56 14.20 -7.95
CA VAL A 152 -10.62 14.61 -6.89
C VAL A 152 -9.22 14.08 -7.18
N LEU A 153 -9.08 12.77 -7.43
CA LEU A 153 -7.77 12.15 -7.64
C LEU A 153 -7.10 12.64 -8.94
N ARG A 154 -7.88 12.84 -10.01
CA ARG A 154 -7.39 13.39 -11.29
C ARG A 154 -6.94 14.83 -11.15
N SER A 155 -7.64 15.63 -10.33
CA SER A 155 -7.24 17.00 -10.00
C SER A 155 -5.89 17.01 -9.25
N ILE A 156 -5.72 16.14 -8.26
CA ILE A 156 -4.46 16.00 -7.51
C ILE A 156 -3.33 15.51 -8.42
N ALA A 157 -3.57 14.50 -9.26
CA ALA A 157 -2.60 13.99 -10.21
C ALA A 157 -2.16 15.07 -11.21
N ARG A 158 -3.10 15.85 -11.77
CA ARG A 158 -2.79 16.99 -12.66
C ARG A 158 -1.91 18.03 -11.98
N LYS A 159 -2.23 18.41 -10.74
CA LYS A 159 -1.41 19.37 -9.97
C LYS A 159 0.02 18.86 -9.75
N ASN A 160 0.16 17.56 -9.53
CA ASN A 160 1.46 16.90 -9.34
C ASN A 160 2.14 16.49 -10.67
N SER A 161 1.57 16.83 -11.84
CA SER A 161 2.07 16.33 -13.13
C SER A 161 2.29 14.81 -13.14
N SER A 162 1.40 14.08 -12.46
CA SER A 162 1.41 12.63 -12.29
C SER A 162 0.54 11.97 -13.35
N GLU A 163 1.03 10.88 -13.95
CA GLU A 163 0.21 10.06 -14.85
C GLU A 163 -0.92 9.40 -14.06
N TYR A 164 -2.16 9.60 -14.51
CA TYR A 164 -3.34 9.02 -13.88
C TYR A 164 -3.80 7.76 -14.63
N VAL A 165 -3.56 6.58 -14.05
CA VAL A 165 -3.92 5.29 -14.63
C VAL A 165 -5.21 4.78 -13.99
N ASN A 166 -6.33 4.91 -14.70
CA ASN A 166 -7.58 4.26 -14.32
C ASN A 166 -7.59 2.81 -14.83
N VAL A 167 -7.49 1.84 -13.92
CA VAL A 167 -7.38 0.43 -14.32
C VAL A 167 -8.60 -0.06 -15.09
N SER A 168 -9.80 0.47 -14.79
CA SER A 168 -11.04 0.07 -15.48
C SER A 168 -11.08 0.47 -16.96
N LYS A 169 -10.27 1.46 -17.35
CA LYS A 169 -10.13 1.90 -18.75
C LYS A 169 -9.03 1.16 -19.51
N ARG A 170 -8.16 0.44 -18.81
CA ARG A 170 -6.95 -0.18 -19.39
C ARG A 170 -6.97 -1.71 -19.36
N TYR A 171 -7.67 -2.27 -18.37
CA TYR A 171 -7.79 -3.70 -18.16
C TYR A 171 -9.25 -4.08 -17.94
N SER A 172 -9.66 -5.20 -18.53
CA SER A 172 -10.87 -5.91 -18.15
C SER A 172 -10.44 -7.15 -17.38
N VAL A 173 -10.88 -7.26 -16.12
CA VAL A 173 -10.56 -8.40 -15.26
C VAL A 173 -11.84 -9.03 -14.77
N LYS A 174 -11.99 -10.34 -14.95
CA LYS A 174 -13.16 -11.10 -14.51
C LYS A 174 -12.77 -12.44 -13.93
N SER A 175 -13.58 -12.94 -13.01
CA SER A 175 -13.52 -14.34 -12.59
C SER A 175 -14.18 -15.20 -13.65
N THR A 176 -13.51 -16.26 -14.09
CA THR A 176 -14.04 -17.23 -15.06
C THR A 176 -14.49 -18.51 -14.37
N ASP A 177 -13.92 -18.82 -13.21
CA ASP A 177 -14.25 -19.98 -12.42
C ASP A 177 -13.94 -19.72 -10.95
N THR A 178 -14.73 -20.28 -10.04
CA THR A 178 -14.59 -20.06 -8.60
C THR A 178 -14.81 -21.36 -7.84
N GLU A 179 -13.80 -21.74 -7.07
CA GLU A 179 -13.79 -22.88 -6.18
C GLU A 179 -13.66 -22.41 -4.72
N LEU A 180 -13.78 -23.34 -3.77
CA LEU A 180 -13.60 -23.03 -2.34
C LEU A 180 -12.17 -22.60 -2.00
N THR A 181 -11.19 -22.96 -2.83
CA THR A 181 -9.76 -22.71 -2.62
C THR A 181 -9.26 -21.46 -3.36
N GLY A 182 -10.08 -20.86 -4.21
CA GLY A 182 -9.68 -19.70 -5.01
C GLY A 182 -10.53 -19.51 -6.26
N GLN A 183 -10.05 -18.68 -7.17
CA GLN A 183 -10.71 -18.39 -8.44
C GLN A 183 -9.71 -18.30 -9.58
N THR A 184 -10.16 -18.61 -10.79
CA THR A 184 -9.40 -18.33 -12.01
C THR A 184 -9.84 -16.95 -12.51
N ILE A 185 -8.87 -16.06 -12.70
CA ILE A 185 -9.12 -14.72 -13.23
C ILE A 185 -8.56 -14.60 -14.65
N GLU A 186 -9.33 -13.98 -15.52
CA GLU A 186 -8.91 -13.58 -16.86
C GLU A 186 -8.62 -12.08 -16.84
N VAL A 187 -7.37 -11.70 -17.17
CA VAL A 187 -6.93 -10.31 -17.33
C VAL A 187 -6.75 -10.04 -18.82
N CYS A 188 -7.55 -9.10 -19.33
CA CYS A 188 -7.53 -8.66 -20.71
C CYS A 188 -7.00 -7.22 -20.79
N SER A 189 -6.06 -6.99 -21.70
CA SER A 189 -5.68 -5.67 -22.19
C SER A 189 -5.73 -5.68 -23.72
N ASN A 190 -5.57 -4.52 -24.36
CA ASN A 190 -5.66 -4.40 -25.83
C ASN A 190 -4.76 -5.38 -26.60
N ASN A 191 -3.65 -5.82 -25.99
CA ASN A 191 -2.61 -6.60 -26.65
C ASN A 191 -2.46 -8.03 -26.09
N TYR A 192 -3.20 -8.41 -25.04
CA TYR A 192 -3.09 -9.76 -24.49
C TYR A 192 -4.30 -10.16 -23.65
N VAL A 193 -4.51 -11.48 -23.59
CA VAL A 193 -5.37 -12.15 -22.63
C VAL A 193 -4.49 -13.12 -21.84
N ARG A 194 -4.61 -13.10 -20.52
CA ARG A 194 -3.88 -13.98 -19.60
C ARG A 194 -4.79 -14.48 -18.50
N ASN A 195 -4.63 -15.75 -18.16
CA ASN A 195 -5.36 -16.39 -17.07
C ASN A 195 -4.42 -16.65 -15.90
N PHE A 196 -4.88 -16.34 -14.69
CA PHE A 196 -4.14 -16.56 -13.46
C PHE A 196 -5.00 -17.31 -12.45
N LYS A 197 -4.36 -18.16 -11.64
CA LYS A 197 -4.99 -18.75 -10.46
C LYS A 197 -4.78 -17.82 -9.28
N LEU A 198 -5.87 -17.38 -8.67
CA LEU A 198 -5.87 -16.53 -7.49
C LEU A 198 -6.37 -17.35 -6.29
N PRO A 199 -5.53 -17.67 -5.29
CA PRO A 199 -5.94 -18.43 -4.10
C PRO A 199 -6.70 -17.56 -3.09
N LEU A 200 -7.52 -16.63 -3.58
CA LEU A 200 -8.37 -15.74 -2.80
C LEU A 200 -9.72 -15.68 -3.49
N ILE A 201 -10.80 -15.95 -2.74
CA ILE A 201 -12.18 -15.82 -3.22
C ILE A 201 -12.68 -14.37 -3.11
N GLY A 202 -13.77 -14.07 -3.82
CA GLY A 202 -14.48 -12.78 -3.74
C GLY A 202 -14.18 -11.84 -4.91
N SER A 203 -15.21 -11.13 -5.36
CA SER A 203 -15.14 -10.20 -6.50
C SER A 203 -14.18 -9.03 -6.27
N HIS A 204 -14.12 -8.50 -5.06
CA HIS A 204 -13.18 -7.43 -4.71
C HIS A 204 -11.71 -7.84 -4.88
N GLN A 205 -11.39 -9.13 -4.77
CA GLN A 205 -10.03 -9.61 -5.02
C GLN A 205 -9.67 -9.60 -6.50
N VAL A 206 -10.66 -9.72 -7.39
CA VAL A 206 -10.48 -9.52 -8.84
C VAL A 206 -10.11 -8.07 -9.13
N GLU A 207 -10.80 -7.12 -8.50
CA GLU A 207 -10.49 -5.68 -8.61
C GLU A 207 -9.11 -5.35 -8.04
N ASN A 208 -8.78 -5.88 -6.86
CA ASN A 208 -7.45 -5.72 -6.26
C ASN A 208 -6.35 -6.26 -7.17
N THR A 209 -6.62 -7.36 -7.89
CA THR A 209 -5.66 -7.93 -8.84
C THR A 209 -5.49 -7.05 -10.08
N ALA A 210 -6.51 -6.30 -10.50
CA ALA A 210 -6.36 -5.36 -11.61
C ALA A 210 -5.46 -4.15 -11.28
N VAL A 211 -5.36 -3.81 -9.99
CA VAL A 211 -4.49 -2.73 -9.49
C VAL A 211 -3.05 -3.20 -9.29
N ALA A 212 -2.86 -4.47 -8.92
CA ALA A 212 -1.57 -5.07 -8.59
C ALA A 212 -0.78 -5.54 -9.82
#